data_AF-E9GRQ9-F1
#
_entry.id   AF-E9GRQ9-F1
#
_cell.length_a   1.000
_cell.length_b   1.000
_cell.length_c   1.000
_cell.angle_alpha   90.00
_cell.angle_beta   90.00
_cell.angle_gamma   90.00
#
_symmetry.space_group_name_H-M   'P 1'
#
loop_
_entity.id
_entity.type
_entity.pdbx_description
1 polymer ?
#
loop_
_entity_poly.entity_id
_entity_poly.type
_entity_poly.pdbx_seq_one_letter_code
_entity_poly.pdbx_strand_id
1 'polypeptide(L)'
;KVLVQPSNRRSYPMMGYANAGAITQEDIKNAPVIVGVKQIPIDCLLPNKTYCFFSHTIKAQEANMPLLDAMLEKNIRLVYNEKIVDANGLRVVAFSKYACVAGMINILHDLGLRLLALGHHTPFMHIGQAHTRAHSYRNSGMARQAVRDAGFEITIGMLPKSIGPLTF
;
A
#
# COMPACT_ATOMS: atom_id res chain seq x y z
N LYS A 1 -10.32 -20.56 -12.10
CA LYS A 1 -9.34 -19.98 -13.05
C LYS A 1 -9.07 -18.53 -12.63
N VAL A 2 -7.80 -18.13 -12.50
CA VAL A 2 -7.42 -16.75 -12.14
C VAL A 2 -6.70 -16.12 -13.32
N LEU A 3 -7.22 -14.99 -13.81
CA LEU A 3 -6.60 -14.19 -14.86
C LEU A 3 -5.87 -13.00 -14.22
N VAL A 4 -4.68 -12.69 -14.71
CA VAL A 4 -3.88 -11.56 -14.21
C VAL A 4 -3.42 -10.72 -15.39
N GLN A 5 -3.83 -9.46 -15.44
CA GLN A 5 -3.29 -8.50 -16.41
C GLN A 5 -1.81 -8.24 -16.11
N PRO A 6 -0.90 -8.19 -17.08
CA PRO A 6 0.49 -7.78 -16.84
C PRO A 6 0.55 -6.34 -16.31
N SER A 7 1.52 -6.06 -15.43
CA SER A 7 1.71 -4.71 -14.90
C SER A 7 3.11 -4.52 -14.34
N ASN A 8 3.79 -3.46 -14.80
CA ASN A 8 5.13 -3.10 -14.34
C ASN A 8 5.14 -2.34 -13.01
N ARG A 9 3.97 -2.00 -12.44
CA ARG A 9 3.85 -1.19 -11.20
C ARG A 9 3.73 -2.02 -9.92
N ARG A 10 3.59 -3.35 -10.05
CA ARG A 10 3.35 -4.26 -8.91
C ARG A 10 4.63 -4.53 -8.13
N SER A 11 4.47 -4.81 -6.84
CA SER A 11 5.58 -5.24 -5.98
C SER A 11 6.04 -6.69 -6.29
N TYR A 12 5.16 -7.49 -6.90
CA TYR A 12 5.45 -8.90 -7.21
C TYR A 12 5.67 -9.07 -8.71
N PRO A 13 6.71 -9.83 -9.12
CA PRO A 13 6.97 -10.11 -10.52
C PRO A 13 5.89 -11.01 -11.10
N MET A 14 5.65 -10.90 -12.41
CA MET A 14 4.65 -11.72 -13.12
C MET A 14 4.89 -13.22 -12.98
N MET A 15 6.16 -13.63 -12.89
CA MET A 15 6.55 -15.01 -12.65
C MET A 15 5.98 -15.58 -11.35
N GLY A 16 5.84 -14.75 -10.30
CA GLY A 16 5.22 -15.17 -9.04
C GLY A 16 3.74 -15.53 -9.18
N TYR A 17 3.02 -14.84 -10.08
CA TYR A 17 1.63 -15.17 -10.40
C TYR A 17 1.52 -16.45 -11.22
N ALA A 18 2.40 -16.62 -12.23
CA ALA A 18 2.43 -17.83 -13.05
C ALA A 18 2.75 -19.08 -12.21
N ASN A 19 3.72 -18.99 -11.30
CA ASN A 19 4.08 -20.09 -10.39
C ASN A 19 2.96 -20.45 -9.41
N ALA A 20 2.08 -19.50 -9.09
CA ALA A 20 0.87 -19.74 -8.29
C ALA A 20 -0.31 -20.32 -9.12
N GLY A 21 -0.10 -20.59 -10.42
CA GLY A 21 -1.11 -21.15 -11.32
C GLY A 21 -2.04 -20.11 -11.97
N ALA A 22 -1.69 -18.81 -11.90
CA ALA A 22 -2.46 -17.77 -12.57
C ALA A 22 -2.08 -17.67 -14.06
N ILE A 23 -3.06 -17.31 -14.90
CA ILE A 23 -2.87 -17.14 -16.34
C ILE A 23 -2.70 -15.66 -16.63
N THR A 24 -1.55 -15.30 -17.19
CA THR A 24 -1.27 -13.92 -17.59
C THR A 24 -1.98 -13.62 -18.89
N GLN A 25 -2.84 -12.61 -18.88
CA GLN A 25 -3.61 -12.20 -20.07
C GLN A 25 -4.01 -10.73 -19.93
N GLU A 26 -3.79 -9.94 -20.99
CA GLU A 26 -4.20 -8.53 -21.02
C GLU A 26 -5.72 -8.37 -21.06
N ASP A 27 -6.37 -9.16 -21.92
CA ASP A 27 -7.82 -9.15 -22.05
C ASP A 27 -8.48 -9.98 -20.93
N ILE A 28 -9.27 -9.30 -20.10
CA ILE A 28 -10.03 -9.89 -18.99
C ILE A 28 -11.54 -9.91 -19.24
N LYS A 29 -12.01 -9.66 -20.48
CA LYS A 29 -13.44 -9.69 -20.84
C LYS A 29 -14.14 -10.99 -20.47
N ASN A 30 -13.42 -12.11 -20.47
CA ASN A 30 -13.95 -13.42 -20.11
C ASN A 30 -14.11 -13.61 -18.59
N ALA A 31 -13.55 -12.73 -17.76
CA ALA A 31 -13.74 -12.79 -16.32
C ALA A 31 -15.16 -12.30 -15.95
N PRO A 32 -15.91 -13.05 -15.13
CA PRO A 32 -17.19 -12.57 -14.58
C PRO A 32 -17.00 -11.61 -13.41
N VAL A 33 -15.88 -11.76 -12.68
CA VAL A 33 -15.52 -10.95 -11.50
C VAL A 33 -14.15 -10.33 -11.71
N ILE A 34 -14.05 -9.02 -11.54
CA ILE A 34 -12.82 -8.24 -11.68
C ILE A 34 -12.45 -7.67 -10.31
N VAL A 35 -11.24 -7.97 -9.84
CA VAL A 35 -10.76 -7.56 -8.51
C VAL A 35 -9.62 -6.56 -8.67
N GLY A 36 -9.72 -5.44 -7.96
CA GLY A 36 -8.73 -4.36 -8.00
C GLY A 36 -8.54 -3.73 -6.62
N VAL A 37 -7.48 -2.93 -6.50
CA VAL A 37 -7.22 -2.16 -5.26
C VAL A 37 -7.78 -0.74 -5.37
N LYS A 38 -7.57 -0.05 -6.48
CA LYS A 38 -8.00 1.34 -6.67
C LYS A 38 -9.11 1.44 -7.71
N GLN A 39 -9.66 2.65 -7.85
CA GLN A 39 -10.59 3.01 -8.90
C GLN A 39 -10.02 2.72 -10.30
N ILE A 40 -10.93 2.33 -11.19
CA ILE A 40 -10.64 2.00 -12.59
C ILE A 40 -11.14 3.18 -13.43
N PRO A 41 -10.39 3.63 -14.46
CA PRO A 41 -10.87 4.64 -15.38
C PRO A 41 -12.21 4.23 -16.00
N ILE A 42 -13.13 5.19 -16.16
CA ILE A 42 -14.49 4.96 -16.66
C ILE A 42 -14.47 4.25 -18.03
N ASP A 43 -13.54 4.64 -18.90
CA ASP A 43 -13.38 4.07 -20.25
C ASP A 43 -12.99 2.59 -20.24
N CYS A 44 -12.38 2.12 -19.14
CA CYS A 44 -11.97 0.73 -18.98
C CYS A 44 -13.04 -0.15 -18.33
N LEU A 45 -14.20 0.40 -17.96
CA LEU A 45 -15.29 -0.37 -17.36
C LEU A 45 -15.99 -1.24 -18.41
N LEU A 46 -16.06 -2.54 -18.10
CA LEU A 46 -16.71 -3.54 -18.91
C LEU A 46 -18.17 -3.73 -18.44
N PRO A 47 -19.15 -3.69 -19.35
CA PRO A 47 -20.55 -3.80 -18.99
C PRO A 47 -20.94 -5.21 -18.53
N ASN A 48 -21.97 -5.30 -17.71
CA ASN A 48 -22.53 -6.55 -17.18
C ASN A 48 -21.52 -7.41 -16.40
N LYS A 49 -20.61 -6.78 -15.66
CA LYS A 49 -19.57 -7.44 -14.84
C LYS A 49 -19.76 -7.16 -13.36
N THR A 50 -19.17 -8.03 -12.53
CA THR A 50 -19.01 -7.78 -11.10
C THR A 50 -17.61 -7.26 -10.82
N TYR A 51 -17.51 -6.17 -10.08
CA TYR A 51 -16.25 -5.55 -9.70
C TYR A 51 -16.08 -5.55 -8.18
N CYS A 52 -14.85 -5.74 -7.71
CA CYS A 52 -14.48 -5.71 -6.29
C CYS A 52 -13.26 -4.81 -6.09
N PHE A 53 -13.47 -3.56 -5.67
CA PHE A 53 -12.41 -2.56 -5.45
C PHE A 53 -12.87 -1.43 -4.52
N PHE A 54 -11.94 -0.53 -4.17
CA PHE A 54 -12.25 0.71 -3.46
C PHE A 54 -12.69 1.78 -4.47
N SER A 55 -14.00 1.91 -4.68
CA SER A 55 -14.60 2.93 -5.57
C SER A 55 -14.63 4.34 -4.99
N HIS A 56 -14.50 4.50 -3.66
CA HIS A 56 -14.63 5.79 -2.97
C HIS A 56 -15.96 6.53 -3.24
N THR A 57 -17.02 5.80 -3.62
CA THR A 57 -18.34 6.38 -3.94
C THR A 57 -19.27 6.50 -2.74
N ILE A 58 -19.07 5.70 -1.68
CA ILE A 58 -20.03 5.64 -0.56
C ILE A 58 -20.18 6.95 0.23
N LYS A 59 -19.17 7.81 0.17
CA LYS A 59 -19.14 9.09 0.89
C LYS A 59 -19.71 10.24 0.05
N ALA A 60 -20.35 9.95 -1.08
CA ALA A 60 -20.95 10.95 -1.98
C ALA A 60 -19.96 12.07 -2.40
N GLN A 61 -18.68 11.72 -2.60
CA GLN A 61 -17.68 12.67 -3.06
C GLN A 61 -17.91 12.99 -4.55
N GLU A 62 -18.09 14.26 -4.87
CA GLU A 62 -18.42 14.76 -6.21
C GLU A 62 -17.51 14.19 -7.31
N ALA A 63 -16.19 14.17 -7.06
CA ALA A 63 -15.20 13.63 -7.99
C ALA A 63 -15.40 12.16 -8.36
N ASN A 64 -16.07 11.36 -7.52
CA ASN A 64 -16.29 9.93 -7.73
C ASN A 64 -17.72 9.60 -8.20
N MET A 65 -18.64 10.58 -8.25
CA MET A 65 -20.00 10.34 -8.74
C MET A 65 -20.08 9.93 -10.21
N PRO A 66 -19.26 10.50 -11.14
CA PRO A 66 -19.27 10.04 -12.53
C PRO A 66 -18.92 8.56 -12.70
N LEU A 67 -18.10 8.01 -11.79
CA LEU A 67 -17.79 6.59 -11.78
C LEU A 67 -19.02 5.75 -11.40
N LEU A 68 -19.81 6.22 -10.42
CA LEU A 68 -21.04 5.54 -10.01
C LEU A 68 -22.07 5.55 -11.14
N ASP A 69 -22.27 6.69 -11.80
CA ASP A 69 -23.20 6.83 -12.93
C ASP A 69 -22.83 5.88 -14.06
N ALA A 70 -21.55 5.87 -14.46
CA ALA A 70 -21.06 4.95 -15.49
C ALA A 70 -21.22 3.47 -15.10
N MET A 71 -21.11 3.13 -13.81
CA MET A 71 -21.34 1.76 -13.34
C MET A 71 -22.81 1.36 -13.41
N LEU A 72 -23.73 2.29 -13.12
CA LEU A 72 -25.17 2.08 -13.25
C LEU A 72 -25.56 1.90 -14.73
N GLU A 73 -25.10 2.79 -15.61
CA GLU A 73 -25.36 2.71 -17.06
C GLU A 73 -24.87 1.38 -17.67
N LYS A 74 -23.71 0.89 -17.22
CA LYS A 74 -23.10 -0.34 -17.71
C LYS A 74 -23.64 -1.60 -17.03
N ASN A 75 -24.64 -1.49 -16.16
CA ASN A 75 -25.20 -2.59 -15.38
C ASN A 75 -24.12 -3.38 -14.60
N ILE A 76 -23.23 -2.65 -13.93
CA ILE A 76 -22.11 -3.20 -13.17
C ILE A 76 -22.53 -3.44 -11.72
N ARG A 77 -22.17 -4.61 -11.18
CA ARG A 77 -22.33 -4.92 -9.76
C ARG A 77 -21.05 -4.60 -9.00
N LEU A 78 -21.15 -3.81 -7.93
CA LEU A 78 -20.01 -3.45 -7.08
C LEU A 78 -20.03 -4.22 -5.76
N VAL A 79 -18.95 -4.94 -5.47
CA VAL A 79 -18.58 -5.44 -4.14
C VAL A 79 -17.60 -4.44 -3.54
N TYR A 80 -18.08 -3.63 -2.61
CA TYR A 80 -17.31 -2.51 -2.09
C TYR A 80 -16.36 -2.94 -0.95
N ASN A 81 -15.05 -2.95 -1.22
CA ASN A 81 -14.04 -3.46 -0.29
C ASN A 81 -14.08 -2.80 1.11
N GLU A 82 -14.38 -1.50 1.19
CA GLU A 82 -14.39 -0.79 2.48
C GLU A 82 -15.54 -1.24 3.40
N LYS A 83 -16.59 -1.88 2.86
CA LYS A 83 -17.76 -2.36 3.60
C LYS A 83 -17.77 -3.86 3.87
N ILE A 84 -16.70 -4.57 3.55
CA ILE A 84 -16.54 -5.98 3.91
C ILE A 84 -16.18 -6.07 5.40
N VAL A 85 -17.11 -6.60 6.19
CA VAL A 85 -16.99 -6.78 7.64
C VAL A 85 -17.16 -8.26 8.01
N ASP A 86 -16.58 -8.65 9.15
CA ASP A 86 -16.80 -9.97 9.74
C ASP A 86 -18.11 -10.03 10.56
N ALA A 87 -18.37 -11.17 11.19
CA ALA A 87 -19.54 -11.37 12.06
C ALA A 87 -19.59 -10.43 13.28
N ASN A 88 -18.44 -9.88 13.69
CA ASN A 88 -18.31 -8.95 14.81
C ASN A 88 -18.36 -7.47 14.34
N GLY A 89 -18.58 -7.22 13.05
CA GLY A 89 -18.59 -5.88 12.47
C GLY A 89 -17.20 -5.27 12.24
N LEU A 90 -16.12 -6.04 12.42
CA LEU A 90 -14.75 -5.58 12.16
C LEU A 90 -14.45 -5.63 10.66
N ARG A 91 -13.88 -4.55 10.14
CA ARG A 91 -13.52 -4.47 8.71
C ARG A 91 -12.40 -5.45 8.39
N VAL A 92 -12.65 -6.35 7.46
CA VAL A 92 -11.70 -7.40 7.05
C VAL A 92 -10.64 -6.84 6.10
N VAL A 93 -11.03 -5.95 5.19
CA VAL A 93 -10.13 -5.37 4.20
C VAL A 93 -9.65 -4.00 4.70
N ALA A 94 -8.47 -3.96 5.34
CA ALA A 94 -7.87 -2.75 5.85
C ALA A 94 -6.35 -2.73 5.65
N PHE A 95 -5.81 -1.54 5.36
CA PHE A 95 -4.36 -1.32 5.24
C PHE A 95 -3.76 -0.62 6.48
N SER A 96 -4.56 -0.36 7.51
CA SER A 96 -4.19 0.48 8.67
C SER A 96 -2.91 0.03 9.36
N LYS A 97 -2.77 -1.28 9.63
CA LYS A 97 -1.59 -1.85 10.27
C LYS A 97 -0.30 -1.51 9.52
N TYR A 98 -0.28 -1.74 8.21
CA TYR A 98 0.90 -1.47 7.38
C TYR A 98 1.11 0.02 7.13
N ALA A 99 0.03 0.81 7.08
CA ALA A 99 0.11 2.27 6.99
C ALA A 99 0.79 2.87 8.24
N CYS A 100 0.44 2.41 9.45
CA CYS A 100 1.13 2.83 10.67
C CYS A 100 2.62 2.47 10.65
N VAL A 101 2.97 1.24 10.26
CA VAL A 101 4.38 0.81 10.20
C VAL A 101 5.17 1.64 9.20
N ALA A 102 4.62 1.88 8.00
CA ALA A 102 5.26 2.72 6.99
C ALA A 102 5.41 4.17 7.46
N GLY A 103 4.39 4.71 8.14
CA GLY A 103 4.42 6.06 8.73
C GLY A 103 5.51 6.19 9.80
N MET A 104 5.60 5.23 10.72
CA MET A 104 6.65 5.19 11.74
C MET A 104 8.06 5.18 11.11
N ILE A 105 8.30 4.33 10.11
CA ILE A 105 9.60 4.27 9.42
C ILE A 105 9.92 5.62 8.76
N ASN A 106 8.95 6.26 8.11
CA ASN A 106 9.16 7.56 7.49
C ASN A 106 9.46 8.66 8.52
N ILE A 107 8.77 8.67 9.67
CA ILE A 107 9.06 9.63 10.75
C ILE A 107 10.50 9.48 11.24
N LEU A 108 10.96 8.24 11.44
CA LEU A 108 12.34 7.98 11.86
C LEU A 108 13.35 8.44 10.79
N HIS A 109 13.06 8.15 9.51
CA HIS A 109 13.89 8.63 8.40
C HIS A 109 13.97 10.17 8.35
N ASP A 110 12.81 10.85 8.40
CA ASP A 110 12.73 12.31 8.32
C ASP A 110 13.38 12.96 9.54
N LEU A 111 13.30 12.34 10.72
CA LEU A 111 14.04 12.75 11.90
C LEU A 111 15.55 12.66 11.67
N GLY A 112 16.04 11.59 11.06
CA GLY A 112 17.44 11.44 10.68
C GLY A 112 17.91 12.56 9.74
N LEU A 113 17.13 12.87 8.70
CA LEU A 113 17.42 13.97 7.78
C LEU A 113 17.42 15.34 8.48
N ARG A 114 16.45 15.58 9.37
CA ARG A 114 16.37 16.82 10.14
C ARG A 114 17.56 16.99 11.06
N LEU A 115 17.94 15.94 11.80
CA LEU A 115 19.07 15.98 12.72
C LEU A 115 20.40 16.14 11.96
N LEU A 116 20.54 15.51 10.80
CA LEU A 116 21.67 15.73 9.90
C LEU A 116 21.76 17.19 9.44
N ALA A 117 20.63 17.81 9.06
CA ALA A 117 20.59 19.22 8.69
C ALA A 117 20.96 20.17 9.84
N LEU A 118 20.74 19.75 11.10
CA LEU A 118 21.17 20.45 12.30
C LEU A 118 22.64 20.15 12.69
N GLY A 119 23.36 19.34 11.91
CA GLY A 119 24.75 18.98 12.14
C GLY A 119 24.96 17.78 13.08
N HIS A 120 23.91 17.01 13.37
CA HIS A 120 24.01 15.82 14.22
C HIS A 120 24.09 14.54 13.40
N HIS A 121 25.11 13.73 13.68
CA HIS A 121 25.19 12.36 13.19
C HIS A 121 24.38 11.44 14.12
N THR A 122 23.37 10.75 13.58
CA THR A 122 22.45 9.93 14.39
C THR A 122 22.13 8.59 13.74
N PRO A 123 21.79 7.55 14.52
CA PRO A 123 21.42 6.23 13.99
C PRO A 123 20.24 6.26 13.00
N PHE A 124 19.38 7.27 13.10
CA PHE A 124 18.23 7.44 12.22
C PHE A 124 18.61 7.72 10.76
N MET A 125 19.85 8.17 10.50
CA MET A 125 20.34 8.39 9.14
C MET A 125 20.43 7.10 8.31
N HIS A 126 20.56 5.94 8.97
CA HIS A 126 20.62 4.63 8.31
C HIS A 126 19.23 4.07 7.97
N ILE A 127 18.17 4.71 8.45
CA ILE A 127 16.80 4.32 8.13
C ILE A 127 16.43 4.97 6.79
N GLY A 128 16.02 4.15 5.82
CA GLY A 128 15.54 4.62 4.53
C GLY A 128 14.03 4.85 4.52
N GLN A 129 13.54 5.53 3.48
CA GLN A 129 12.11 5.76 3.30
C GLN A 129 11.37 4.44 3.02
N ALA A 130 10.17 4.29 3.59
CA ALA A 130 9.38 3.07 3.46
C ALA A 130 8.85 2.81 2.03
N HIS A 131 8.71 3.85 1.21
CA HIS A 131 8.04 3.79 -0.10
C HIS A 131 9.00 3.69 -1.29
N THR A 132 10.31 3.86 -1.08
CA THR A 132 11.32 3.89 -2.13
C THR A 132 11.74 2.46 -2.49
N ARG A 133 10.92 1.80 -3.31
CA ARG A 133 11.03 0.38 -3.72
C ARG A 133 12.39 -0.04 -4.29
N ALA A 134 13.21 0.90 -4.77
CA ALA A 134 14.49 0.58 -5.40
C ALA A 134 15.72 0.74 -4.49
N HIS A 135 15.63 1.48 -3.37
CA HIS A 135 16.84 1.89 -2.63
C HIS A 135 16.84 1.55 -1.14
N SER A 136 15.68 1.45 -0.47
CA SER A 136 15.67 1.31 1.00
C SER A 136 15.38 -0.11 1.48
N TYR A 137 14.27 -0.73 1.04
CA TYR A 137 13.86 -2.05 1.55
C TYR A 137 13.25 -2.94 0.46
N ARG A 138 13.82 -4.14 0.24
CA ARG A 138 13.27 -5.14 -0.70
C ARG A 138 12.11 -5.95 -0.09
N ASN A 139 12.09 -6.09 1.22
CA ASN A 139 11.06 -6.80 1.97
C ASN A 139 10.89 -6.19 3.37
N SER A 140 9.83 -6.59 4.06
CA SER A 140 9.53 -6.13 5.43
C SER A 140 10.56 -6.57 6.47
N GLY A 141 11.33 -7.63 6.20
CA GLY A 141 12.43 -8.09 7.05
C GLY A 141 13.57 -7.08 7.10
N MET A 142 13.98 -6.53 5.94
CA MET A 142 15.01 -5.48 5.88
C MET A 142 14.58 -4.21 6.62
N ALA A 143 13.32 -3.79 6.46
CA ALA A 143 12.79 -2.64 7.17
C ALA A 143 12.83 -2.84 8.70
N ARG A 144 12.47 -4.05 9.15
CA ARG A 144 12.57 -4.42 10.57
C ARG A 144 14.02 -4.43 11.04
N GLN A 145 14.95 -4.91 10.23
CA GLN A 145 16.37 -4.96 10.59
C GLN A 145 16.94 -3.56 10.76
N ALA A 146 16.68 -2.63 9.84
CA ALA A 146 17.17 -1.25 9.95
C ALA A 146 16.67 -0.54 11.23
N VAL A 147 15.42 -0.78 11.63
CA VAL A 147 14.91 -0.24 12.90
C VAL A 147 15.59 -0.89 14.10
N ARG A 148 15.91 -2.20 14.04
CA ARG A 148 16.66 -2.90 15.10
C ARG A 148 18.08 -2.38 15.20
N ASP A 149 18.76 -2.17 14.08
CA ASP A 149 20.14 -1.67 14.02
C ASP A 149 20.21 -0.27 14.62
N ALA A 150 19.29 0.63 14.23
CA ALA A 150 19.19 1.95 14.84
C ALA A 150 18.94 1.87 16.36
N GLY A 151 18.08 0.95 16.81
CA GLY A 151 17.87 0.70 18.25
C GLY A 151 19.13 0.22 18.97
N PHE A 152 19.91 -0.66 18.34
CA PHE A 152 21.17 -1.15 18.89
C PHE A 152 22.21 -0.03 18.99
N GLU A 153 22.39 0.78 17.94
CA GLU A 153 23.29 1.94 17.95
C GLU A 153 22.92 2.95 19.07
N ILE A 154 21.62 3.17 19.31
CA ILE A 154 21.16 3.97 20.45
C ILE A 154 21.60 3.35 21.78
N THR A 155 21.48 2.03 21.94
CA THR A 155 21.84 1.36 23.21
C THR A 155 23.33 1.41 23.55
N ILE A 156 24.21 1.43 22.54
CA ILE A 156 25.66 1.57 22.73
C ILE A 156 26.11 3.04 22.80
N GLY A 157 25.17 4.00 22.81
CA GLY A 157 25.45 5.41 23.03
C GLY A 157 25.81 6.22 21.79
N MET A 158 25.49 5.76 20.58
CA MET A 158 25.75 6.51 19.34
C MET A 158 24.78 7.68 19.10
N LEU A 159 23.74 7.84 19.93
CA LEU A 159 22.88 9.01 19.89
C LEU A 159 23.50 10.15 20.71
N PRO A 160 23.78 11.34 20.11
CA PRO A 160 24.35 12.47 20.83
C PRO A 160 23.50 12.90 22.03
N LYS A 161 24.15 13.08 23.19
CA LYS A 161 23.48 13.55 24.42
C LYS A 161 22.82 14.92 24.28
N SER A 162 23.28 15.75 23.33
CA SER A 162 22.70 17.07 23.04
C SER A 162 21.26 17.02 22.52
N ILE A 163 20.83 15.89 21.95
CA ILE A 163 19.48 15.71 21.42
C ILE A 163 18.47 15.53 22.55
N GLY A 164 18.92 15.07 23.73
CA GLY A 164 18.06 14.79 24.87
C GLY A 164 17.09 13.62 24.62
N PRO A 165 16.14 13.39 25.53
CA PRO A 165 15.12 12.38 25.36
C PRO A 165 14.16 12.76 24.23
N LEU A 166 13.85 11.81 23.35
CA LEU A 166 12.88 11.97 22.27
C LEU A 166 11.57 11.28 22.65
N THR A 167 10.47 12.02 22.58
CA THR A 167 9.10 11.52 22.78
C THR A 167 8.31 11.68 21.48
N PHE A 168 7.59 10.63 21.09
CA PHE A 168 6.77 10.57 19.87
C PHE A 168 5.29 10.56 20.21
#